data_AF-A0A6P8IPY3-F1
#
_entry.id   AF-A0A6P8IPY3-F1
#
_cell.length_a   1.000
_cell.length_b   1.000
_cell.length_c   1.000
_cell.angle_alpha   90.00
_cell.angle_beta   90.00
_cell.angle_gamma   90.00
#
_symmetry.space_group_name_H-M   'P 1'
#
loop_
_entity.id
_entity.type
_entity.pdbx_description
1 polymer ?
#
loop_
_entity_poly.entity_id
_entity_poly.type
_entity_poly.pdbx_seq_one_letter_code
_entity_poly.pdbx_strand_id
1 'polypeptide(L)'
;MADISKQETVESDEQELSKASAKRKYLLVDADLEDLDHELKDNPLSKAYAPMKVFKAGEVKRVAIDKWGSLENIKIEQQKRNERQTNLTEQRENEMRQFWDREETYEPMKKFMDKIDLPKTNLAEEQSADGCKNILSSDVILCFCDCMNSRPPGRFGKMIYKTFPAASDVNKATPYNDRRKMGHFSWSLVNNGDKDQLIVNLYVVHKWTFKSKGQTSFPVLIFGALELALKRLSKLLADEWKKNSQNEFGLSIGTYSPYKVEPEKFNSTLKESFELPVKVFADSAID
;
A
#
# COMPACT_ATOMS: atom_id res chain seq x y z
N MET A 1 29.02 -4.10 2.76
CA MET A 1 29.11 -2.98 1.81
C MET A 1 29.42 -3.57 0.45
N ALA A 2 28.41 -3.78 -0.39
CA ALA A 2 28.59 -4.36 -1.72
C ALA A 2 28.71 -3.20 -2.73
N ASP A 3 29.91 -3.03 -3.25
CA ASP A 3 30.27 -2.08 -4.28
C ASP A 3 29.69 -2.58 -5.62
N ILE A 4 28.54 -2.04 -6.02
CA ILE A 4 27.94 -2.30 -7.35
C ILE A 4 28.54 -1.27 -8.30
N SER A 5 29.76 -1.55 -8.77
CA SER A 5 30.29 -0.86 -9.94
C SER A 5 29.49 -1.33 -11.16
N LYS A 6 28.49 -0.54 -11.56
CA LYS A 6 27.89 -0.69 -12.88
C LYS A 6 29.00 -0.40 -13.89
N GLN A 7 29.46 -1.43 -14.59
CA GLN A 7 30.34 -1.30 -15.74
C GLN A 7 29.72 -0.29 -16.72
N GLU A 8 30.39 0.85 -16.94
CA GLU A 8 30.05 1.77 -18.02
C GLU A 8 30.31 1.03 -19.33
N THR A 9 29.26 0.48 -19.94
CA THR A 9 29.30 0.05 -21.34
C THR A 9 29.64 1.28 -22.18
N VAL A 10 30.80 1.27 -22.82
CA VAL A 10 31.20 2.25 -23.83
C VAL A 10 30.18 2.15 -24.96
N GLU A 11 29.20 3.03 -24.96
CA GLU A 11 28.20 3.07 -26.03
C GLU A 11 28.86 3.48 -27.33
N SER A 12 28.70 2.65 -28.36
CA SER A 12 29.14 2.95 -29.71
C SER A 12 28.39 4.18 -30.23
N ASP A 13 29.09 5.08 -30.90
CA ASP A 13 28.48 6.25 -31.55
C ASP A 13 27.49 5.84 -32.66
N GLU A 14 27.57 4.60 -33.15
CA GLU A 14 26.63 4.00 -34.11
C GLU A 14 25.36 3.44 -33.46
N GLN A 15 25.29 3.37 -32.12
CA GLN A 15 24.11 2.88 -31.44
C GLN A 15 22.90 3.78 -31.74
N GLU A 16 21.75 3.17 -31.93
CA GLU A 16 20.50 3.88 -32.15
C GLU A 16 19.78 4.21 -30.83
N LEU A 17 19.23 5.43 -30.75
CA LEU A 17 18.44 5.90 -29.62
C LEU A 17 17.07 6.39 -30.06
N SER A 18 16.02 5.89 -29.40
CA SER A 18 14.68 6.47 -29.57
C SER A 18 14.63 7.92 -29.10
N LYS A 19 13.74 8.73 -29.68
CA LYS A 19 13.45 10.11 -29.21
C LYS A 19 13.25 10.18 -27.69
N ALA A 20 12.47 9.24 -27.14
CA ALA A 20 12.17 9.20 -25.71
C ALA A 20 13.40 8.83 -24.86
N SER A 21 14.31 8.01 -25.37
CA SER A 21 15.58 7.69 -24.72
C SER A 21 16.53 8.88 -24.77
N ALA A 22 16.67 9.54 -25.92
CA ALA A 22 17.50 10.73 -26.09
C ALA A 22 17.11 11.85 -25.11
N LYS A 23 15.81 12.21 -25.06
CA LYS A 23 15.29 13.23 -24.13
C LYS A 23 15.53 12.89 -22.66
N ARG A 24 15.31 11.63 -22.27
CA ARG A 24 15.51 11.20 -20.86
C ARG A 24 16.98 11.12 -20.47
N LYS A 25 17.81 10.54 -21.34
CA LYS A 25 19.23 10.27 -21.04
C LYS A 25 20.12 11.51 -21.17
N TYR A 26 19.80 12.42 -22.06
CA TYR A 26 20.62 13.62 -22.32
C TYR A 26 19.90 14.93 -21.95
N LEU A 27 18.75 14.83 -21.29
CA LEU A 27 17.96 15.97 -20.81
C LEU A 27 17.56 16.95 -21.94
N LEU A 28 17.37 16.42 -23.14
CA LEU A 28 17.00 17.18 -24.33
C LEU A 28 15.48 17.39 -24.43
N VAL A 29 15.09 18.47 -25.10
CA VAL A 29 13.71 18.79 -25.48
C VAL A 29 13.49 18.52 -26.97
N ASP A 30 12.25 18.60 -27.43
CA ASP A 30 11.92 18.28 -28.83
C ASP A 30 12.64 19.20 -29.83
N ALA A 31 12.79 20.48 -29.50
CA ALA A 31 13.49 21.47 -30.33
C ALA A 31 14.99 21.14 -30.51
N ASP A 32 15.64 20.54 -29.51
CA ASP A 32 17.06 20.16 -29.63
C ASP A 32 17.27 19.01 -30.63
N LEU A 33 16.22 18.25 -30.95
CA LEU A 33 16.27 17.06 -31.79
C LEU A 33 15.64 17.29 -33.17
N GLU A 34 15.14 18.50 -33.45
CA GLU A 34 14.35 18.79 -34.65
C GLU A 34 15.21 18.74 -35.92
N ASP A 35 16.44 19.26 -35.83
CA ASP A 35 17.40 19.34 -36.93
C ASP A 35 18.31 18.12 -37.04
N LEU A 36 18.11 17.09 -36.20
CA LEU A 36 18.88 15.85 -36.26
C LEU A 36 18.28 14.86 -37.25
N ASP A 37 19.15 14.24 -38.04
CA ASP A 37 18.81 13.13 -38.90
C ASP A 37 18.24 11.97 -38.05
N HIS A 38 17.13 11.43 -38.52
CA HIS A 38 16.45 10.34 -37.84
C HIS A 38 15.77 9.40 -38.82
N GLU A 39 15.66 8.15 -38.39
CA GLU A 39 14.88 7.13 -39.06
C GLU A 39 13.54 6.96 -38.36
N LEU A 40 12.51 6.63 -39.14
CA LEU A 40 11.21 6.23 -38.62
C LEU A 40 11.14 4.71 -38.60
N LYS A 41 10.93 4.14 -37.40
CA LYS A 41 10.69 2.71 -37.21
C LYS A 41 9.28 2.46 -36.70
N ASP A 42 8.73 1.30 -37.00
CA ASP A 42 7.45 0.86 -36.45
C ASP A 42 7.49 0.94 -34.91
N ASN A 43 6.38 1.38 -34.31
CA ASN A 43 6.30 1.44 -32.87
C ASN A 43 6.23 0.01 -32.28
N PRO A 44 7.15 -0.36 -31.36
CA PRO A 44 7.25 -1.73 -30.87
C PRO A 44 6.04 -2.20 -30.07
N LEU A 45 5.19 -1.29 -29.59
CA LEU A 45 3.97 -1.63 -28.87
C LEU A 45 2.80 -1.94 -29.81
N SER A 46 2.71 -1.26 -30.95
CA SER A 46 1.67 -1.47 -31.96
C SER A 46 1.97 -0.71 -33.24
N LYS A 47 1.83 -1.37 -34.39
CA LYS A 47 1.94 -0.74 -35.72
C LYS A 47 0.88 0.33 -35.98
N ALA A 48 -0.21 0.34 -35.22
CA ALA A 48 -1.26 1.36 -35.33
C ALA A 48 -0.88 2.69 -34.65
N TYR A 49 0.18 2.71 -33.83
CA TYR A 49 0.67 3.94 -33.21
C TYR A 49 1.64 4.68 -34.11
N ALA A 50 1.84 5.97 -33.82
CA ALA A 50 2.77 6.81 -34.56
C ALA A 50 4.17 6.17 -34.60
N PRO A 51 4.85 6.17 -35.76
CA PRO A 51 6.21 5.66 -35.90
C PRO A 51 7.17 6.30 -34.91
N MET A 52 8.11 5.51 -34.41
CA MET A 52 9.12 5.94 -33.47
C MET A 52 10.29 6.58 -34.23
N LYS A 53 10.68 7.81 -33.84
CA LYS A 53 11.92 8.44 -34.32
C LYS A 53 13.13 7.84 -33.62
N VAL A 54 14.13 7.46 -34.39
CA VAL A 54 15.38 6.86 -33.93
C VAL A 54 16.55 7.67 -34.47
N PHE A 55 17.48 8.04 -33.59
CA PHE A 55 18.63 8.91 -33.87
C PHE A 55 19.92 8.15 -33.61
N LYS A 56 21.03 8.55 -34.25
CA LYS A 56 22.35 8.04 -33.90
C LYS A 56 22.82 8.59 -32.55
N ALA A 57 23.36 7.74 -31.70
CA ALA A 57 23.79 8.11 -30.36
C ALA A 57 24.88 9.17 -30.39
N GLY A 58 25.85 9.07 -31.30
CA GLY A 58 26.93 10.04 -31.44
C GLY A 58 26.44 11.48 -31.68
N GLU A 59 25.43 11.65 -32.55
CA GLU A 59 24.88 12.97 -32.89
C GLU A 59 24.09 13.57 -31.74
N VAL A 60 23.23 12.76 -31.10
CA VAL A 60 22.48 13.15 -29.90
C VAL A 60 23.43 13.58 -28.78
N LYS A 61 24.52 12.83 -28.60
CA LYS A 61 25.55 13.10 -27.58
C LYS A 61 26.28 14.41 -27.88
N ARG A 62 26.55 14.71 -29.16
CA ARG A 62 27.16 15.97 -29.59
C ARG A 62 26.27 17.16 -29.26
N VAL A 63 24.98 17.10 -29.65
CA VAL A 63 24.00 18.16 -29.30
C VAL A 63 23.86 18.32 -27.79
N ALA A 64 23.90 17.21 -27.04
CA ALA A 64 23.85 17.26 -25.59
C ALA A 64 25.08 17.93 -24.98
N ILE A 65 26.28 17.63 -25.49
CA ILE A 65 27.52 18.30 -25.08
C ILE A 65 27.46 19.79 -25.45
N ASP A 66 26.98 20.15 -26.63
CA ASP A 66 26.86 21.54 -27.04
C ASP A 66 25.91 22.33 -26.12
N LYS A 67 24.81 21.69 -25.69
CA LYS A 67 23.82 22.29 -24.78
C LYS A 67 24.28 22.38 -23.32
N TRP A 68 24.90 21.31 -22.81
CA TRP A 68 25.22 21.18 -21.38
C TRP A 68 26.70 21.39 -21.07
N GLY A 69 27.54 21.59 -22.09
CA GLY A 69 28.99 21.77 -22.01
C GLY A 69 29.77 20.46 -21.86
N SER A 70 29.24 19.48 -21.12
CA SER A 70 29.90 18.19 -20.91
C SER A 70 28.90 17.11 -20.48
N LEU A 71 29.31 15.84 -20.60
CA LEU A 71 28.53 14.72 -20.06
C LEU A 71 28.47 14.75 -18.52
N GLU A 72 29.48 15.31 -17.88
CA GLU A 72 29.51 15.45 -16.41
C GLU A 72 28.43 16.42 -15.94
N ASN A 73 28.26 17.55 -16.63
CA ASN A 73 27.20 18.50 -16.32
C ASN A 73 25.80 17.89 -16.48
N ILE A 74 25.62 16.99 -17.45
CA ILE A 74 24.36 16.24 -17.62
C ILE A 74 24.12 15.31 -16.43
N LYS A 75 25.15 14.57 -15.96
CA LYS A 75 25.05 13.71 -14.77
C LYS A 75 24.69 14.53 -13.52
N ILE A 76 25.33 15.69 -13.31
CA ILE A 76 25.02 16.60 -12.20
C ILE A 76 23.57 17.10 -12.27
N GLU A 77 23.10 17.53 -13.44
CA GLU A 77 21.72 18.01 -13.61
C GLU A 77 20.70 16.87 -13.44
N GLN A 78 21.00 15.65 -13.90
CA GLN A 78 20.17 14.47 -13.63
C GLN A 78 20.04 14.21 -12.14
N GLN A 79 21.16 14.26 -11.40
CA GLN A 79 21.14 14.10 -9.96
C GLN A 79 20.27 15.17 -9.29
N LYS A 80 20.44 16.45 -9.66
CA LYS A 80 19.60 17.55 -9.14
C LYS A 80 18.11 17.34 -9.41
N ARG A 81 17.74 16.85 -10.59
CA ARG A 81 16.34 16.56 -10.94
C ARG A 81 15.79 15.39 -10.14
N ASN A 82 16.59 14.35 -9.94
CA ASN A 82 16.21 13.19 -9.11
C ASN A 82 16.02 13.62 -7.65
N GLU A 83 16.95 14.37 -7.07
CA GLU A 83 16.84 14.90 -5.71
C GLU A 83 15.59 15.78 -5.55
N ARG A 84 15.32 16.68 -6.50
CA ARG A 84 14.09 17.49 -6.47
C ARG A 84 12.82 16.62 -6.52
N GLN A 85 12.81 15.58 -7.35
CA GLN A 85 11.68 14.68 -7.46
C GLN A 85 11.49 13.84 -6.18
N THR A 86 12.58 13.37 -5.57
CA THR A 86 12.56 12.68 -4.27
C THR A 86 12.02 13.63 -3.19
N ASN A 87 12.56 14.84 -3.08
CA ASN A 87 12.11 15.84 -2.10
C ASN A 87 10.62 16.18 -2.25
N LEU A 88 10.12 16.32 -3.48
CA LEU A 88 8.68 16.55 -3.73
C LEU A 88 7.83 15.34 -3.34
N THR A 89 8.36 14.13 -3.52
CA THR A 89 7.69 12.90 -3.12
C THR A 89 7.65 12.79 -1.60
N GLU A 90 8.77 13.05 -0.93
CA GLU A 90 8.88 13.10 0.53
C GLU A 90 8.02 14.19 1.16
N GLN A 91 7.99 15.40 0.58
CA GLN A 91 7.10 16.48 1.03
C GLN A 91 5.63 16.06 0.94
N ARG A 92 5.22 15.46 -0.17
CA ARG A 92 3.86 14.93 -0.33
C ARG A 92 3.57 13.82 0.67
N GLU A 93 4.52 12.93 0.93
CA GLU A 93 4.37 11.90 1.97
C GLU A 93 4.25 12.51 3.37
N ASN A 94 5.03 13.55 3.68
CA ASN A 94 4.99 14.24 4.96
C ASN A 94 3.68 15.01 5.18
N GLU A 95 3.20 15.72 4.16
CA GLU A 95 1.85 16.32 4.16
C GLU A 95 0.76 15.27 4.40
N MET A 96 0.96 14.07 3.85
CA MET A 96 0.04 12.95 4.05
C MET A 96 0.12 12.37 5.47
N ARG A 97 1.32 12.29 6.07
CA ARG A 97 1.51 11.87 7.47
C ARG A 97 0.81 12.80 8.46
N GLN A 98 0.70 14.10 8.18
CA GLN A 98 -0.04 15.04 9.04
C GLN A 98 -1.53 14.68 9.25
N PHE A 99 -2.10 13.85 8.38
CA PHE A 99 -3.46 13.33 8.56
C PHE A 99 -3.51 12.08 9.43
N TRP A 100 -2.39 11.36 9.56
CA TRP A 100 -2.32 10.03 10.18
C TRP A 100 -1.67 10.08 11.56
N ASP A 101 -0.80 11.06 11.83
CA ASP A 101 -0.09 11.20 13.12
C ASP A 101 -0.92 11.95 14.18
N ARG A 102 -2.23 12.12 13.96
CA ARG A 102 -3.09 12.77 14.95
C ARG A 102 -3.53 11.76 16.00
N GLU A 103 -3.06 11.95 17.24
CA GLU A 103 -3.50 11.14 18.39
C GLU A 103 -5.02 11.24 18.60
N GLU A 104 -5.58 12.43 18.38
CA GLU A 104 -7.02 12.66 18.47
C GLU A 104 -7.81 11.81 17.47
N THR A 105 -8.88 11.21 17.97
CA THR A 105 -9.83 10.47 17.13
C THR A 105 -10.62 11.48 16.29
N TYR A 106 -10.58 11.32 14.97
CA TYR A 106 -11.33 12.13 14.03
C TYR A 106 -12.82 12.08 14.35
N GLU A 107 -13.44 13.23 14.60
CA GLU A 107 -14.80 13.34 15.15
C GLU A 107 -15.83 12.42 14.46
N PRO A 108 -15.93 12.36 13.12
CA PRO A 108 -16.89 11.48 12.44
C PRO A 108 -16.63 9.98 12.61
N MET A 109 -15.43 9.60 13.07
CA MET A 109 -15.05 8.21 13.37
C MET A 109 -15.38 7.78 14.80
N LYS A 110 -15.54 8.71 15.75
CA LYS A 110 -15.78 8.39 17.17
C LYS A 110 -16.93 7.41 17.39
N LYS A 111 -18.08 7.64 16.74
CA LYS A 111 -19.25 6.76 16.85
C LYS A 111 -19.01 5.30 16.42
N PHE A 112 -17.96 5.02 15.65
CA PHE A 112 -17.57 3.67 15.23
C PHE A 112 -16.51 3.03 16.14
N MET A 113 -16.01 3.76 17.13
CA MET A 113 -14.88 3.40 18.00
C MET A 113 -15.19 3.54 19.50
N ASP A 114 -16.22 4.30 19.90
CA ASP A 114 -16.43 4.69 21.30
C ASP A 114 -16.81 3.53 22.24
N LYS A 115 -17.47 2.50 21.73
CA LYS A 115 -17.81 1.27 22.46
C LYS A 115 -17.52 0.10 21.55
N ILE A 116 -17.02 -1.00 22.11
CA ILE A 116 -16.83 -2.25 21.39
C ILE A 116 -17.54 -3.35 22.16
N ASP A 117 -18.32 -4.17 21.47
CA ASP A 117 -18.94 -5.33 22.08
C ASP A 117 -18.08 -6.55 21.78
N LEU A 118 -17.69 -7.27 22.83
CA LEU A 118 -16.84 -8.44 22.70
C LEU A 118 -17.68 -9.68 22.37
N PRO A 119 -17.17 -10.60 21.54
CA PRO A 119 -17.78 -11.91 21.35
C PRO A 119 -17.97 -12.65 22.68
N LYS A 120 -19.11 -13.32 22.83
CA LYS A 120 -19.34 -14.20 23.98
C LYS A 120 -18.50 -15.47 23.81
N THR A 121 -17.53 -15.67 24.70
CA THR A 121 -16.73 -16.89 24.73
C THR A 121 -17.54 -18.02 25.39
N ASN A 122 -17.97 -19.01 24.61
CA ASN A 122 -18.44 -20.27 25.19
C ASN A 122 -17.21 -21.08 25.60
N LEU A 123 -16.93 -21.15 26.90
CA LEU A 123 -15.82 -21.92 27.50
C LEU A 123 -15.92 -23.46 27.30
N ALA A 124 -16.76 -23.94 26.37
CA ALA A 124 -17.14 -25.35 26.26
C ALA A 124 -16.42 -26.14 25.15
N GLU A 125 -15.55 -25.52 24.34
CA GLU A 125 -14.82 -26.23 23.28
C GLU A 125 -13.29 -26.18 23.47
N GLU A 126 -12.84 -26.62 24.65
CA GLU A 126 -11.55 -27.31 24.73
C GLU A 126 -11.72 -28.71 24.15
N GLN A 127 -11.52 -28.86 22.84
CA GLN A 127 -10.95 -30.04 22.17
C GLN A 127 -11.22 -29.99 20.65
N SER A 128 -10.27 -29.44 19.90
CA SER A 128 -9.81 -30.12 18.68
C SER A 128 -8.40 -29.64 18.33
N ALA A 129 -7.53 -30.64 18.20
CA ALA A 129 -6.13 -30.55 17.88
C ALA A 129 -5.89 -29.90 16.52
N ASP A 130 -4.77 -29.16 16.42
CA ASP A 130 -3.84 -29.01 15.29
C ASP A 130 -4.32 -29.18 13.83
N GLY A 131 -5.58 -28.86 13.54
CA GLY A 131 -6.11 -28.67 12.21
C GLY A 131 -5.99 -27.20 11.84
N CYS A 132 -5.63 -26.90 10.60
CA CYS A 132 -5.42 -25.54 10.09
C CYS A 132 -6.68 -24.67 10.27
N LYS A 133 -6.84 -24.05 11.45
CA LYS A 133 -7.98 -23.16 11.77
C LYS A 133 -7.95 -21.98 10.81
N ASN A 134 -8.90 -21.90 9.88
CA ASN A 134 -9.05 -20.82 8.90
C ASN A 134 -9.27 -19.47 9.63
N ILE A 135 -8.91 -18.34 9.02
CA ILE A 135 -9.17 -16.99 9.57
C ILE A 135 -10.64 -16.77 9.98
N LEU A 136 -11.57 -17.43 9.28
CA LEU A 136 -13.00 -17.35 9.57
C LEU A 136 -13.38 -17.98 10.91
N SER A 137 -12.51 -18.78 11.53
CA SER A 137 -12.75 -19.36 12.85
C SER A 137 -12.25 -18.48 14.00
N SER A 138 -11.62 -17.33 13.74
CA SER A 138 -11.20 -16.39 14.79
C SER A 138 -12.40 -15.67 15.42
N ASP A 139 -12.28 -15.27 16.68
CA ASP A 139 -13.31 -14.51 17.41
C ASP A 139 -13.29 -13.05 16.98
N VAL A 140 -12.09 -12.52 16.73
CA VAL A 140 -11.87 -11.18 16.18
C VAL A 140 -11.14 -11.31 14.85
N ILE A 141 -11.66 -10.69 13.78
CA ILE A 141 -11.05 -10.70 12.44
C ILE A 141 -10.69 -9.29 12.02
N LEU A 142 -9.41 -9.05 11.74
CA LEU A 142 -8.90 -7.76 11.28
C LEU A 142 -8.90 -7.69 9.74
N CYS A 143 -9.46 -6.61 9.20
CA CYS A 143 -9.58 -6.37 7.76
C CYS A 143 -8.92 -5.06 7.35
N PHE A 144 -8.15 -5.06 6.27
CA PHE A 144 -7.46 -3.86 5.78
C PHE A 144 -8.29 -3.11 4.74
N CYS A 145 -8.85 -1.97 5.15
CA CYS A 145 -9.78 -1.15 4.39
C CYS A 145 -9.16 0.17 3.94
N ASP A 146 -9.72 0.75 2.88
CA ASP A 146 -9.39 2.09 2.42
C ASP A 146 -10.39 3.16 2.88
N CYS A 147 -10.07 4.42 2.62
CA CYS A 147 -11.00 5.52 2.86
C CYS A 147 -12.12 5.63 1.80
N MET A 148 -12.13 4.77 0.78
CA MET A 148 -13.07 4.82 -0.35
C MET A 148 -14.26 3.87 -0.18
N ASN A 149 -14.45 3.31 1.02
CA ASN A 149 -15.48 2.32 1.33
C ASN A 149 -15.47 1.12 0.36
N SER A 150 -14.31 0.84 -0.24
CA SER A 150 -14.16 -0.28 -1.15
C SER A 150 -14.06 -1.59 -0.37
N ARG A 151 -14.35 -2.70 -1.05
CA ARG A 151 -14.02 -4.02 -0.52
C ARG A 151 -12.50 -4.12 -0.30
N PRO A 152 -12.05 -4.66 0.84
CA PRO A 152 -10.65 -4.96 1.07
C PRO A 152 -10.08 -5.77 -0.10
N PRO A 153 -8.92 -5.37 -0.63
CA PRO A 153 -8.25 -6.09 -1.70
C PRO A 153 -7.74 -7.47 -1.22
N GLY A 154 -7.45 -8.36 -2.18
CA GLY A 154 -7.00 -9.73 -1.92
C GLY A 154 -8.14 -10.76 -1.76
N ARG A 155 -7.78 -12.04 -1.69
CA ARG A 155 -8.73 -13.17 -1.57
C ARG A 155 -9.44 -13.13 -0.21
N PHE A 156 -8.67 -13.02 0.87
CA PHE A 156 -9.20 -12.93 2.24
C PHE A 156 -10.15 -11.74 2.43
N GLY A 157 -9.75 -10.55 2.00
CA GLY A 157 -10.57 -9.35 2.12
C GLY A 157 -11.94 -9.49 1.45
N LYS A 158 -11.96 -10.03 0.22
CA LYS A 158 -13.21 -10.34 -0.51
C LYS A 158 -14.03 -11.44 0.18
N MET A 159 -13.36 -12.48 0.68
CA MET A 159 -14.02 -13.58 1.38
C MET A 159 -14.70 -13.11 2.66
N ILE A 160 -14.00 -12.34 3.50
CA ILE A 160 -14.54 -11.81 4.75
C ILE A 160 -15.77 -10.95 4.49
N TYR A 161 -15.74 -10.04 3.51
CA TYR A 161 -16.90 -9.20 3.17
C TYR A 161 -18.06 -9.99 2.55
N LYS A 162 -17.78 -11.14 1.93
CA LYS A 162 -18.82 -12.05 1.43
C LYS A 162 -19.48 -12.81 2.58
N THR A 163 -18.69 -13.29 3.53
CA THR A 163 -19.17 -14.05 4.70
C THR A 163 -19.85 -13.16 5.73
N PHE A 164 -19.36 -11.94 5.92
CA PHE A 164 -19.85 -10.99 6.93
C PHE A 164 -20.28 -9.65 6.28
N PRO A 165 -21.46 -9.59 5.63
CA PRO A 165 -21.94 -8.38 4.96
C PRO A 165 -22.06 -7.16 5.87
N ALA A 166 -22.38 -7.36 7.16
CA ALA A 166 -22.46 -6.30 8.16
C ALA A 166 -21.16 -5.48 8.26
N ALA A 167 -19.99 -6.12 8.13
CA ALA A 167 -18.71 -5.42 8.11
C ALA A 167 -18.60 -4.46 6.91
N SER A 168 -19.13 -4.87 5.75
CA SER A 168 -19.20 -4.01 4.57
C SER A 168 -20.17 -2.85 4.76
N ASP A 169 -21.29 -3.05 5.45
CA ASP A 169 -22.30 -2.01 5.62
C ASP A 169 -21.84 -0.96 6.63
N VAL A 170 -21.19 -1.37 7.72
CA VAL A 170 -20.49 -0.44 8.62
C VAL A 170 -19.42 0.34 7.87
N ASN A 171 -18.62 -0.32 7.02
CA ASN A 171 -17.62 0.39 6.20
C ASN A 171 -18.27 1.46 5.30
N LYS A 172 -19.38 1.15 4.62
CA LYS A 172 -20.10 2.14 3.80
C LYS A 172 -20.66 3.32 4.59
N ALA A 173 -21.00 3.12 5.87
CA ALA A 173 -21.54 4.16 6.74
C ALA A 173 -20.47 5.17 7.24
N THR A 174 -19.19 4.81 7.14
CA THR A 174 -18.08 5.70 7.51
C THR A 174 -17.80 6.76 6.42
N PRO A 175 -17.10 7.88 6.75
CA PRO A 175 -16.80 8.94 5.79
C PRO A 175 -16.12 8.43 4.52
N TYR A 176 -16.67 8.82 3.36
CA TYR A 176 -16.15 8.46 2.05
C TYR A 176 -15.07 9.44 1.57
N ASN A 177 -13.97 8.89 1.06
CA ASN A 177 -12.81 9.61 0.52
C ASN A 177 -12.21 10.65 1.48
N ASP A 178 -12.32 10.43 2.79
CA ASP A 178 -11.70 11.28 3.80
C ASP A 178 -10.42 10.63 4.32
N ARG A 179 -9.27 11.24 4.03
CA ARG A 179 -7.96 10.70 4.42
C ARG A 179 -7.74 10.75 5.94
N ARG A 180 -8.49 11.58 6.67
CA ARG A 180 -8.46 11.63 8.14
C ARG A 180 -9.04 10.37 8.79
N LYS A 181 -9.74 9.54 8.00
CA LYS A 181 -10.21 8.20 8.41
C LYS A 181 -9.05 7.21 8.59
N MET A 182 -7.91 7.45 7.97
CA MET A 182 -6.75 6.56 8.11
C MET A 182 -6.27 6.52 9.57
N GLY A 183 -5.79 5.37 10.04
CA GLY A 183 -5.40 5.19 11.45
C GLY A 183 -6.57 4.99 12.41
N HIS A 184 -7.78 4.85 11.88
CA HIS A 184 -8.98 4.53 12.65
C HIS A 184 -9.48 3.13 12.30
N PHE A 185 -10.51 2.70 13.01
CA PHE A 185 -11.22 1.48 12.68
C PHE A 185 -12.73 1.66 12.81
N SER A 186 -13.47 0.72 12.26
CA SER A 186 -14.87 0.48 12.60
C SER A 186 -15.04 -1.01 12.86
N TRP A 187 -16.12 -1.40 13.53
CA TRP A 187 -16.34 -2.80 13.87
C TRP A 187 -17.82 -3.18 13.74
N SER A 188 -18.07 -4.47 13.59
CA SER A 188 -19.40 -5.08 13.63
C SER A 188 -19.33 -6.41 14.36
N LEU A 189 -20.19 -6.63 15.34
CA LEU A 189 -20.41 -7.94 15.94
C LEU A 189 -21.44 -8.69 15.10
N VAL A 190 -21.08 -9.87 14.63
CA VAL A 190 -21.91 -10.70 13.75
C VAL A 190 -22.12 -12.05 14.41
N ASN A 191 -23.38 -12.45 14.55
CA ASN A 191 -23.74 -13.80 14.95
C ASN A 191 -23.78 -14.68 13.69
N ASN A 192 -22.93 -15.71 13.65
CA ASN A 192 -22.84 -16.65 12.53
C ASN A 192 -23.48 -18.01 12.86
N GLY A 193 -24.59 -17.98 13.61
CA GLY A 193 -25.28 -19.17 14.11
C GLY A 193 -24.61 -19.74 15.36
N ASP A 194 -23.40 -20.29 15.19
CA ASP A 194 -22.72 -21.06 16.24
C ASP A 194 -21.88 -20.20 17.19
N LYS A 195 -21.53 -18.98 16.77
CA LYS A 195 -20.75 -18.04 17.58
C LYS A 195 -20.91 -16.58 17.15
N ASP A 196 -20.70 -15.69 18.11
CA ASP A 196 -20.52 -14.27 17.85
C ASP A 196 -19.09 -14.02 17.37
N GLN A 197 -18.92 -13.17 16.36
CA GLN A 197 -17.62 -12.81 15.81
C GLN A 197 -17.53 -11.30 15.60
N LEU A 198 -16.40 -10.72 16.00
CA LEU A 198 -16.11 -9.31 15.87
C LEU A 198 -15.28 -9.07 14.60
N ILE A 199 -15.86 -8.38 13.62
CA ILE A 199 -15.14 -8.01 12.39
C ILE A 199 -14.71 -6.55 12.50
N VAL A 200 -13.42 -6.30 12.37
CA VAL A 200 -12.82 -4.97 12.50
C VAL A 200 -12.27 -4.50 11.15
N ASN A 201 -12.80 -3.38 10.65
CA ASN A 201 -12.29 -2.69 9.48
C ASN A 201 -11.21 -1.68 9.89
N LEU A 202 -9.93 -2.01 9.69
CA LEU A 202 -8.80 -1.12 9.88
C LEU A 202 -8.60 -0.23 8.66
N TYR A 203 -8.63 1.09 8.83
CA TYR A 203 -8.46 2.05 7.73
C TYR A 203 -6.99 2.38 7.53
N VAL A 204 -6.32 1.53 6.76
CA VAL A 204 -4.86 1.50 6.65
C VAL A 204 -4.39 1.30 5.21
N VAL A 205 -5.30 1.24 4.24
CA VAL A 205 -4.98 1.07 2.83
C VAL A 205 -5.18 2.38 2.07
N HIS A 206 -4.16 2.80 1.34
CA HIS A 206 -4.26 3.90 0.39
C HIS A 206 -4.28 3.37 -1.05
N LYS A 207 -5.19 3.87 -1.89
CA LYS A 207 -5.19 3.61 -3.32
C LYS A 207 -4.56 4.78 -4.05
N TRP A 208 -3.35 4.58 -4.57
CA TRP A 208 -2.71 5.58 -5.42
C TRP A 208 -3.42 5.61 -6.77
N THR A 209 -4.15 6.67 -7.07
CA THR A 209 -4.52 6.99 -8.46
C THR A 209 -3.32 7.64 -9.13
N PHE A 210 -2.48 6.84 -9.78
CA PHE A 210 -1.48 7.40 -10.70
C PHE A 210 -2.24 7.98 -11.91
N LYS A 211 -2.13 9.30 -12.12
CA LYS A 211 -2.67 9.99 -13.31
C LYS A 211 -1.88 9.67 -14.59
N SER A 212 -1.04 8.63 -14.61
CA SER A 212 -0.45 8.14 -15.86
C SER A 212 -1.49 7.23 -16.54
N LYS A 213 -1.91 7.64 -17.74
CA LYS A 213 -2.90 6.97 -18.57
C LYS A 213 -2.60 5.46 -18.66
N GLY A 214 -3.37 4.65 -17.95
CA GLY A 214 -3.38 3.18 -18.09
C GLY A 214 -3.03 2.35 -16.86
N GLN A 215 -2.56 2.91 -15.73
CA GLN A 215 -2.33 2.11 -14.52
C GLN A 215 -3.55 2.08 -13.60
N THR A 216 -4.06 0.87 -13.35
CA THR A 216 -5.06 0.59 -12.30
C THR A 216 -4.54 1.06 -10.96
N SER A 217 -5.36 1.75 -10.16
CA SER A 217 -4.97 2.17 -8.82
C SER A 217 -4.48 0.98 -8.00
N PHE A 218 -3.22 1.03 -7.55
CA PHE A 218 -2.67 -0.03 -6.71
C PHE A 218 -2.98 0.31 -5.25
N PRO A 219 -3.64 -0.59 -4.52
CA PRO A 219 -3.78 -0.42 -3.09
C PRO A 219 -2.38 -0.58 -2.47
N VAL A 220 -2.10 0.12 -1.37
CA VAL A 220 -0.83 0.13 -0.64
C VAL A 220 -1.14 0.20 0.84
N LEU A 221 -0.52 -0.69 1.63
CA LEU A 221 -0.66 -0.66 3.08
C LEU A 221 0.19 0.47 3.65
N ILE A 222 -0.39 1.24 4.56
CA ILE A 222 0.24 2.35 5.24
C ILE A 222 0.59 1.94 6.67
N PHE A 223 1.87 1.75 6.95
CA PHE A 223 2.34 1.24 8.25
C PHE A 223 2.06 2.19 9.42
N GLY A 224 2.25 3.50 9.28
CA GLY A 224 1.93 4.45 10.36
C GLY A 224 0.44 4.48 10.72
N ALA A 225 -0.44 4.38 9.71
CA ALA A 225 -1.87 4.22 9.94
C ALA A 225 -2.20 2.87 10.59
N LEU A 226 -1.50 1.79 10.19
CA LEU A 226 -1.67 0.48 10.81
C LEU A 226 -1.28 0.52 12.30
N GLU A 227 -0.11 1.04 12.62
CA GLU A 227 0.36 1.21 14.00
C GLU A 227 -0.65 1.97 14.86
N LEU A 228 -1.12 3.14 14.38
CA LEU A 228 -2.08 3.94 15.13
C LEU A 228 -3.43 3.22 15.32
N ALA A 229 -3.95 2.58 14.27
CA ALA A 229 -5.21 1.85 14.34
C ALA A 229 -5.12 0.66 15.31
N LEU A 230 -4.01 -0.07 15.30
CA LEU A 230 -3.75 -1.19 16.21
C LEU A 230 -3.63 -0.72 17.65
N LYS A 231 -2.88 0.35 17.92
CA LYS A 231 -2.76 0.92 19.28
C LYS A 231 -4.12 1.30 19.86
N ARG A 232 -4.95 1.97 19.05
CA ARG A 232 -6.33 2.37 19.45
C ARG A 232 -7.22 1.15 19.71
N LEU A 233 -7.16 0.15 18.82
CA LEU A 233 -7.95 -1.08 18.96
C LEU A 233 -7.50 -1.91 20.17
N SER A 234 -6.19 -2.07 20.35
CA SER A 234 -5.58 -2.83 21.45
C SER A 234 -6.06 -2.29 22.79
N LYS A 235 -5.96 -0.97 22.96
CA LYS A 235 -6.42 -0.28 24.17
C LYS A 235 -7.90 -0.56 24.43
N LEU A 236 -8.76 -0.37 23.43
CA LEU A 236 -10.20 -0.53 23.58
C LEU A 236 -10.59 -1.99 23.89
N LEU A 237 -9.99 -2.96 23.20
CA LEU A 237 -10.23 -4.39 23.47
C LEU A 237 -9.75 -4.80 24.86
N ALA A 238 -8.57 -4.35 25.28
CA ALA A 238 -8.03 -4.65 26.60
C ALA A 238 -8.88 -4.02 27.72
N ASP A 239 -9.29 -2.75 27.55
CA ASP A 239 -10.13 -2.05 28.51
C ASP A 239 -11.51 -2.73 28.64
N GLU A 240 -12.11 -3.13 27.53
CA GLU A 240 -13.41 -3.81 27.55
C GLU A 240 -13.32 -5.24 28.08
N TRP A 241 -12.23 -5.96 27.81
CA TRP A 241 -12.01 -7.30 28.37
C TRP A 241 -11.87 -7.24 29.89
N LYS A 242 -11.06 -6.29 30.41
CA LYS A 242 -10.85 -6.10 31.85
C LYS A 242 -12.14 -5.79 32.62
N LYS A 243 -13.10 -5.11 31.99
CA LYS A 243 -14.42 -4.84 32.61
C LYS A 243 -15.28 -6.09 32.74
N ASN A 244 -15.14 -7.02 31.79
CA ASN A 244 -16.07 -8.14 31.62
C ASN A 244 -15.49 -9.50 32.04
N SER A 245 -14.18 -9.60 32.32
CA SER A 245 -13.51 -10.85 32.68
C SER A 245 -12.45 -10.63 33.76
N GLN A 246 -12.39 -11.55 34.73
CA GLN A 246 -11.31 -11.63 35.73
C GLN A 246 -10.12 -12.48 35.25
N ASN A 247 -10.21 -13.10 34.07
CA ASN A 247 -9.24 -14.06 33.55
C ASN A 247 -8.36 -13.46 32.44
N GLU A 248 -7.28 -14.18 32.11
CA GLU A 248 -6.41 -13.88 30.96
C GLU A 248 -7.20 -13.72 29.65
N PHE A 249 -6.68 -12.89 28.75
CA PHE A 249 -7.33 -12.58 27.47
C PHE A 249 -7.48 -13.84 26.61
N GLY A 250 -8.72 -14.30 26.41
CA GLY A 250 -9.03 -15.58 25.78
C GLY A 250 -9.54 -15.51 24.34
N LEU A 251 -9.64 -14.32 23.73
CA LEU A 251 -10.16 -14.19 22.36
C LEU A 251 -9.07 -14.53 21.34
N SER A 252 -9.43 -15.33 20.34
CA SER A 252 -8.58 -15.60 19.19
C SER A 252 -8.68 -14.46 18.16
N ILE A 253 -7.57 -13.76 17.91
CA ILE A 253 -7.50 -12.66 16.94
C ILE A 253 -6.80 -13.15 15.67
N GLY A 254 -7.48 -13.02 14.53
CA GLY A 254 -7.00 -13.42 13.22
C GLY A 254 -6.85 -12.25 12.26
N THR A 255 -5.77 -12.25 11.50
CA THR A 255 -5.56 -11.36 10.35
C THR A 255 -4.92 -12.12 9.20
N TYR A 256 -4.89 -11.55 8.01
CA TYR A 256 -4.17 -12.11 6.87
C TYR A 256 -2.97 -11.25 6.50
N SER A 257 -2.05 -11.78 5.71
CA SER A 257 -1.01 -10.93 5.12
C SER A 257 -1.60 -10.09 3.98
N PRO A 258 -1.53 -8.75 4.04
CA PRO A 258 -2.00 -7.90 2.94
C PRO A 258 -1.11 -8.07 1.70
N TYR A 259 -1.62 -7.67 0.55
CA TYR A 259 -0.93 -7.82 -0.74
C TYR A 259 0.35 -6.98 -0.78
N LYS A 260 1.42 -7.52 -1.39
CA LYS A 260 2.66 -6.79 -1.75
C LYS A 260 3.31 -6.00 -0.61
N VAL A 261 3.29 -6.53 0.61
CA VAL A 261 4.09 -6.01 1.74
C VAL A 261 5.22 -6.96 2.09
N GLU A 262 6.29 -6.40 2.64
CA GLU A 262 7.37 -7.17 3.25
C GLU A 262 6.85 -7.88 4.52
N PRO A 263 6.85 -9.22 4.58
CA PRO A 263 6.27 -9.96 5.70
C PRO A 263 6.91 -9.63 7.05
N GLU A 264 8.24 -9.39 7.07
CA GLU A 264 8.99 -9.06 8.28
C GLU A 264 8.51 -7.76 8.90
N LYS A 265 8.42 -6.69 8.09
CA LYS A 265 7.93 -5.38 8.51
C LYS A 265 6.48 -5.41 8.97
N PHE A 266 5.64 -6.20 8.31
CA PHE A 266 4.25 -6.39 8.70
C PHE A 266 4.13 -7.09 10.06
N ASN A 267 4.86 -8.18 10.25
CA ASN A 267 4.85 -8.92 11.51
C ASN A 267 5.47 -8.11 12.66
N SER A 268 6.52 -7.32 12.41
CA SER A 268 7.09 -6.43 13.43
C SER A 268 6.10 -5.36 13.85
N THR A 269 5.43 -4.71 12.89
CA THR A 269 4.42 -3.68 13.17
C THR A 269 3.27 -4.24 14.01
N LEU A 270 2.78 -5.44 13.67
CA LEU A 270 1.74 -6.11 14.48
C LEU A 270 2.21 -6.35 15.92
N LYS A 271 3.41 -6.92 16.10
CA LYS A 271 3.95 -7.23 17.43
C LYS A 271 4.22 -6.00 18.29
N GLU A 272 4.69 -4.92 17.67
CA GLU A 272 5.08 -3.69 18.38
C GLU A 272 3.87 -2.80 18.70
N SER A 273 2.81 -2.86 17.88
CA SER A 273 1.68 -1.94 17.97
C SER A 273 0.40 -2.55 18.54
N PHE A 274 0.36 -3.88 18.69
CA PHE A 274 -0.83 -4.61 19.15
C PHE A 274 -0.45 -5.51 20.31
N GLU A 275 -0.95 -5.21 21.50
CA GLU A 275 -0.55 -5.90 22.75
C GLU A 275 -1.17 -7.30 22.85
N LEU A 276 -2.20 -7.57 22.04
CA LEU A 276 -2.96 -8.82 22.07
C LEU A 276 -2.40 -9.83 21.05
N PRO A 277 -2.40 -11.14 21.38
CA PRO A 277 -1.87 -12.15 20.48
C PRO A 277 -2.69 -12.21 19.18
N VAL A 278 -2.01 -12.07 18.04
CA VAL A 278 -2.63 -12.10 16.72
C VAL A 278 -2.02 -13.19 15.84
N LYS A 279 -2.88 -14.01 15.23
CA LYS A 279 -2.48 -15.03 14.26
C LYS A 279 -2.59 -14.48 12.84
N VAL A 280 -1.51 -14.57 12.08
CA VAL A 280 -1.45 -14.16 10.67
C VAL A 280 -1.65 -15.38 9.77
N PHE A 281 -2.64 -15.31 8.89
CA PHE A 281 -2.95 -16.35 7.91
C PHE A 281 -2.35 -15.98 6.53
N ALA A 282 -1.67 -16.95 5.93
CA ALA A 282 -1.12 -16.83 4.57
C ALA A 282 -2.11 -17.37 3.53
N ASP A 283 -2.07 -16.82 2.30
CA ASP A 283 -2.95 -17.23 1.19
C ASP A 283 -2.78 -18.71 0.79
N SER A 284 -1.67 -19.35 1.16
CA SER A 284 -1.37 -20.77 0.93
C SER A 284 -2.07 -21.73 1.91
N ALA A 285 -2.82 -21.22 2.90
CA ALA A 285 -3.43 -22.04 3.95
C ALA A 285 -4.91 -22.41 3.69
N ILE A 286 -5.42 -22.15 2.48
CA ILE A 286 -6.79 -22.51 2.06
C ILE A 286 -6.73 -23.14 0.67
N ASP A 287 -6.39 -24.43 0.67
CA ASP A 287 -6.76 -25.39 -0.37
C ASP A 287 -8.03 -26.12 0.05
#